data_AF-A0A849SZT1-F1
#
_entry.id   AF-A0A849SZT1-F1
#
_cell.length_a   1.000
_cell.length_b   1.000
_cell.length_c   1.000
_cell.angle_alpha   90.00
_cell.angle_beta   90.00
_cell.angle_gamma   90.00
#
_symmetry.space_group_name_H-M   'P 1'
#
loop_
_entity.id
_entity.type
_entity.pdbx_description
1 polymer ?
#
loop_
_entity_poly.entity_id
_entity_poly.type
_entity_poly.pdbx_seq_one_letter_code
_entity_poly.pdbx_strand_id
1 'polypeptide(L)'
;MDQRYGFLDAEGKPKPLPRLARIGGNVSFECLVARISKDIRARPVLDEWLRLGVVRINENDCVCLNVEAFIPSVGFEEKLFFFQQNIHDHIAATTHNLMNISPPMLERCVYYDGLTPAAIDELKVLAEEQGMSVLKAVNARAIELLAESESQTTASTMANADRRFTFALYFYHSKESLETRNPASHAENASQD
;
A
#
# COMPACT_ATOMS: atom_id res chain seq x y z
N MET A 1 4.17 17.97 -17.77
CA MET A 1 4.77 16.63 -17.71
C MET A 1 4.94 16.29 -16.24
N ASP A 2 4.24 15.26 -15.78
CA ASP A 2 4.20 14.84 -14.38
C ASP A 2 5.61 14.56 -13.83
N GLN A 3 5.97 15.17 -12.70
CA GLN A 3 7.36 15.22 -12.21
C GLN A 3 7.82 13.94 -11.48
N ARG A 4 7.00 12.87 -11.49
CA ARG A 4 7.32 11.53 -10.97
C ARG A 4 8.28 10.72 -11.85
N TYR A 5 8.40 11.03 -13.16
CA TYR A 5 9.15 10.23 -14.14
C TYR A 5 10.68 10.17 -13.94
N GLY A 6 11.27 11.02 -13.08
CA GLY A 6 12.72 11.02 -12.86
C GLY A 6 13.22 9.88 -11.95
N PHE A 7 12.40 9.45 -10.99
CA PHE A 7 12.84 8.58 -9.88
C PHE A 7 12.46 7.11 -10.05
N LEU A 8 11.65 6.79 -11.06
CA LEU A 8 11.26 5.43 -11.41
C LEU A 8 11.96 4.99 -12.72
N ASP A 9 12.21 3.69 -12.88
CA ASP A 9 12.64 3.09 -14.14
C ASP A 9 11.48 2.88 -15.12
N ALA A 10 11.78 2.28 -16.27
CA ALA A 10 10.80 2.07 -17.34
C ALA A 10 9.67 1.13 -16.91
N GLU A 11 9.93 0.28 -15.93
CA GLU A 11 9.00 -0.69 -15.32
C GLU A 11 8.28 -0.10 -14.10
N GLY A 12 8.48 1.17 -13.78
CA GLY A 12 7.85 1.85 -12.65
C GLY A 12 8.44 1.49 -11.29
N LYS A 13 9.60 0.82 -11.23
CA LYS A 13 10.30 0.52 -9.97
C LYS A 13 11.20 1.69 -9.55
N PRO A 14 11.40 1.91 -8.23
CA PRO A 14 12.29 2.96 -7.75
C PRO A 14 13.73 2.77 -8.20
N LYS A 15 14.32 3.81 -8.81
CA LYS A 15 15.75 3.83 -9.15
C LYS A 15 16.60 3.97 -7.89
N PRO A 16 17.80 3.37 -7.84
CA PRO A 16 18.84 3.78 -6.91
C PRO A 16 19.17 5.27 -7.11
N LEU A 17 19.09 6.07 -6.04
CA LEU A 17 19.31 7.52 -6.12
C LEU A 17 20.65 7.88 -5.48
N PRO A 18 21.55 8.61 -6.17
CA PRO A 18 22.70 9.21 -5.52
C PRO A 18 22.27 10.04 -4.32
N ARG A 19 22.99 9.95 -3.20
CA ARG A 19 22.61 10.65 -1.97
C ARG A 19 22.55 12.16 -2.13
N LEU A 20 23.56 12.72 -2.82
CA LEU A 20 23.78 14.15 -2.90
C LEU A 20 23.41 14.70 -4.27
N ALA A 21 22.81 15.90 -4.28
CA ALA A 21 22.43 16.61 -5.50
C ALA A 21 23.65 16.97 -6.37
N ARG A 22 24.84 17.18 -5.77
CA ARG A 22 26.08 17.41 -6.52
C ARG A 22 26.52 16.21 -7.38
N ILE A 23 26.03 15.01 -7.07
CA ILE A 23 26.32 13.78 -7.82
C ILE A 23 25.17 13.43 -8.75
N GLY A 24 23.94 13.35 -8.22
CA GLY A 24 22.76 12.90 -8.98
C GLY A 24 21.94 14.01 -9.64
N GLY A 25 22.32 15.28 -9.48
CA GLY A 25 21.53 16.41 -9.94
C GLY A 25 20.10 16.37 -9.41
N ASN A 26 19.15 16.63 -10.31
CA ASN A 26 17.71 16.63 -10.03
C ASN A 26 17.12 15.24 -9.72
N VAL A 27 17.88 14.16 -9.93
CA VAL A 27 17.50 12.76 -9.65
C VAL A 27 18.42 12.22 -8.56
N SER A 28 18.34 12.84 -7.38
CA SER A 28 19.09 12.49 -6.17
C SER A 28 18.17 12.40 -4.97
N PHE A 29 18.59 11.70 -3.91
CA PHE A 29 17.84 11.61 -2.67
C PHE A 29 17.62 12.98 -2.02
N GLU A 30 18.66 13.83 -2.00
CA GLU A 30 18.55 15.22 -1.54
C GLU A 30 17.45 16.01 -2.28
N CYS A 31 17.42 15.92 -3.61
CA CYS A 31 16.39 16.59 -4.41
C CYS A 31 15.00 15.98 -4.21
N LEU A 32 14.89 14.67 -4.00
CA LEU A 32 13.62 14.01 -3.70
C LEU A 32 13.04 14.53 -2.37
N VAL A 33 13.84 14.57 -1.30
CA VAL A 33 13.38 15.08 0.00
C VAL A 33 13.00 16.55 -0.09
N ALA A 34 13.83 17.38 -0.72
CA ALA A 34 13.56 18.81 -0.88
C ALA A 34 12.30 19.12 -1.69
N ARG A 35 11.85 18.19 -2.56
CA ARG A 35 10.58 18.31 -3.29
C ARG A 35 9.36 17.99 -2.43
N ILE A 36 9.49 17.05 -1.50
CA ILE A 36 8.38 16.60 -0.64
C ILE A 36 8.22 17.53 0.57
N SER A 37 9.33 17.98 1.17
CA SER A 37 9.30 18.84 2.35
C SER A 37 10.36 19.93 2.26
N LYS A 38 9.96 21.18 2.54
CA LYS A 38 10.87 22.33 2.61
C LYS A 38 11.54 22.48 3.98
N ASP A 39 10.96 21.89 5.02
CA ASP A 39 11.37 22.10 6.41
C ASP A 39 12.31 21.01 6.93
N ILE A 40 12.43 19.89 6.21
CA ILE A 40 13.23 18.74 6.63
C ILE A 40 14.44 18.58 5.71
N ARG A 41 15.63 18.50 6.31
CA ARG A 41 16.89 18.25 5.58
C ARG A 41 17.00 16.77 5.24
N ALA A 42 17.59 16.44 4.07
CA ALA A 42 17.71 15.07 3.60
C ALA A 42 18.52 14.15 4.52
N ARG A 43 19.53 14.67 5.23
CA ARG A 43 20.40 13.84 6.08
C ARG A 43 19.66 13.17 7.25
N PRO A 44 18.91 13.90 8.11
CA PRO A 44 18.06 13.29 9.14
C PRO A 44 17.07 12.25 8.59
N VAL A 45 16.44 12.52 7.44
CA VAL A 45 15.52 11.57 6.81
C VAL A 45 16.24 10.28 6.41
N LEU A 46 17.40 10.41 5.75
CA LEU A 46 18.20 9.27 5.35
C LEU A 46 18.65 8.44 6.55
N ASP A 47 19.12 9.10 7.61
CA ASP A 47 19.62 8.42 8.81
C ASP A 47 18.48 7.64 9.49
N GLU A 48 17.28 8.23 9.55
CA GLU A 48 16.10 7.56 10.10
C GLU A 48 15.62 6.41 9.21
N TRP A 49 15.59 6.60 7.89
CA TRP A 49 15.16 5.55 6.96
C TRP A 49 16.13 4.38 6.89
N LEU A 50 17.44 4.63 7.10
CA LEU A 50 18.43 3.57 7.29
C LEU A 50 18.20 2.85 8.61
N ARG A 51 17.94 3.59 9.71
CA ARG A 51 17.66 3.01 11.03
C ARG A 51 16.42 2.11 11.02
N LEU A 52 15.38 2.53 10.30
CA LEU A 52 14.14 1.78 10.13
C LEU A 52 14.23 0.66 9.08
N GLY A 53 15.32 0.57 8.32
CA GLY A 53 15.47 -0.43 7.25
C GLY A 53 14.60 -0.17 6.03
N VAL A 54 14.01 1.03 5.89
CA VAL A 54 13.22 1.45 4.72
C VAL A 54 14.10 1.56 3.47
N VAL A 55 15.35 1.97 3.65
CA VAL A 55 16.35 2.07 2.59
C VAL A 55 17.65 1.39 2.99
N ARG A 56 18.47 1.09 1.98
CA ARG A 56 19.89 0.73 2.14
C ARG A 56 20.76 1.61 1.25
N ILE A 57 22.04 1.74 1.59
CA ILE A 57 23.04 2.32 0.68
C ILE A 57 23.75 1.17 -0.03
N ASN A 58 23.84 1.23 -1.36
CA ASN A 58 24.59 0.26 -2.15
C ASN A 58 26.07 0.66 -2.29
N GLU A 59 26.85 -0.20 -2.96
CA GLU A 59 28.29 0.00 -3.19
C GLU A 59 28.62 1.29 -3.97
N ASN A 60 27.66 1.84 -4.70
CA ASN A 60 27.81 3.06 -5.50
C ASN A 60 27.39 4.34 -4.73
N ASP A 61 27.24 4.26 -3.40
CA ASP A 61 26.74 5.35 -2.54
C ASP A 61 25.34 5.86 -2.96
N CYS A 62 24.52 4.98 -3.54
CA CYS A 62 23.14 5.26 -3.89
C CYS A 62 22.17 4.71 -2.84
N VAL A 63 21.17 5.51 -2.49
CA VAL A 63 20.03 5.13 -1.66
C VAL A 63 19.12 4.24 -2.49
N CYS A 64 18.91 3.00 -2.03
CA CYS A 64 18.03 2.03 -2.65
C CYS A 64 16.83 1.80 -1.73
N LEU A 65 15.61 1.96 -2.24
CA LEU A 65 14.42 1.60 -1.50
C LEU A 65 14.37 0.09 -1.30
N ASN A 66 14.11 -0.35 -0.07
CA ASN A 66 13.77 -1.75 0.18
C ASN A 66 12.29 -1.91 -0.14
N VAL A 67 11.98 -2.40 -1.35
CA VAL A 67 10.60 -2.59 -1.83
C VAL A 67 9.80 -3.59 -0.98
N GLU A 68 10.48 -4.49 -0.27
CA GLU A 68 9.90 -5.42 0.70
C GLU A 68 9.67 -4.79 2.10
N ALA A 69 10.26 -3.61 2.37
CA ALA A 69 10.10 -2.91 3.65
C ALA A 69 8.75 -2.18 3.80
N PHE A 70 7.83 -2.35 2.84
CA PHE A 70 6.41 -2.02 3.04
C PHE A 70 5.69 -2.99 3.99
N ILE A 71 6.39 -4.03 4.48
CA ILE A 71 6.02 -4.73 5.70
C ILE A 71 6.60 -3.90 6.87
N PRO A 72 5.77 -3.33 7.76
CA PRO A 72 6.27 -2.52 8.87
C PRO A 72 7.22 -3.31 9.78
N SER A 73 8.52 -3.22 9.52
CA SER A 73 9.57 -3.23 10.54
C SER A 73 9.90 -1.74 10.69
N VAL A 74 9.46 -0.98 11.69
CA VAL A 74 9.80 -1.08 13.11
C VAL A 74 8.87 -0.13 13.89
N GLY A 75 8.11 -0.63 14.88
CA GLY A 75 7.28 0.18 15.80
C GLY A 75 5.90 -0.43 16.07
N PHE A 76 5.61 -0.83 17.31
CA PHE A 76 4.28 -1.34 17.69
C PHE A 76 3.17 -0.31 17.46
N GLU A 77 3.48 0.97 17.67
CA GLU A 77 2.52 2.07 17.52
C GLU A 77 2.07 2.28 16.06
N GLU A 78 2.99 2.21 15.09
CA GLU A 78 2.65 2.32 13.68
C GLU A 78 1.79 1.13 13.20
N LYS A 79 2.14 -0.09 13.65
CA LYS A 79 1.31 -1.27 13.41
C LYS A 79 -0.08 -1.11 14.01
N LEU A 80 -0.16 -0.57 15.23
CA LEU A 80 -1.42 -0.35 15.92
C LEU A 80 -2.29 0.68 15.20
N PHE A 81 -1.70 1.75 14.67
CA PHE A 81 -2.40 2.77 13.89
C PHE A 81 -3.11 2.16 12.67
N PHE A 82 -2.37 1.43 11.81
CA PHE A 82 -2.97 0.81 10.63
C PHE A 82 -3.91 -0.35 10.98
N PHE A 83 -3.60 -1.12 12.03
CA PHE A 83 -4.50 -2.16 12.54
C PHE A 83 -5.85 -1.58 12.94
N GLN A 84 -5.87 -0.51 13.74
CA GLN A 84 -7.09 0.15 14.20
C GLN A 84 -7.92 0.64 13.01
N GLN A 85 -7.28 1.32 12.07
CA GLN A 85 -7.96 1.85 10.88
C GLN A 85 -8.56 0.73 10.02
N ASN A 86 -7.77 -0.30 9.71
CA ASN A 86 -8.20 -1.40 8.85
C ASN A 86 -9.35 -2.20 9.48
N ILE A 87 -9.27 -2.51 10.77
CA ILE A 87 -10.33 -3.25 11.47
C ILE A 87 -11.61 -2.42 11.56
N HIS A 88 -11.51 -1.14 11.94
CA HIS A 88 -12.67 -0.25 11.98
C HIS A 88 -13.39 -0.20 10.62
N ASP A 89 -12.63 0.02 9.54
CA ASP A 89 -13.19 0.21 8.21
C ASP A 89 -13.79 -1.09 7.63
N HIS A 90 -13.16 -2.23 7.89
CA HIS A 90 -13.71 -3.53 7.49
C HIS A 90 -15.02 -3.85 8.23
N ILE A 91 -15.09 -3.61 9.54
CA ILE A 91 -16.32 -3.79 10.32
C ILE A 91 -17.43 -2.85 9.84
N ALA A 92 -17.11 -1.60 9.55
CA ALA A 92 -18.07 -0.64 9.03
C ALA A 92 -18.63 -1.07 7.66
N ALA A 93 -17.78 -1.52 6.74
CA ALA A 93 -18.18 -1.97 5.41
C ALA A 93 -19.04 -3.25 5.46
N THR A 94 -18.60 -4.24 6.23
CA THR A 94 -19.37 -5.49 6.42
C THR A 94 -20.69 -5.24 7.11
N THR A 95 -20.75 -4.38 8.14
CA THR A 95 -22.00 -4.01 8.81
C THR A 95 -22.96 -3.30 7.86
N HIS A 96 -22.46 -2.36 7.05
CA HIS A 96 -23.25 -1.67 6.02
C HIS A 96 -23.89 -2.69 5.06
N ASN A 97 -23.11 -3.67 4.61
CA ASN A 97 -23.58 -4.73 3.73
C ASN A 97 -24.58 -5.68 4.41
N LEU A 98 -24.30 -6.13 5.65
CA LEU A 98 -25.21 -6.98 6.44
C LEU A 98 -26.56 -6.31 6.71
N MET A 99 -26.56 -4.98 6.86
CA MET A 99 -27.77 -4.18 7.04
C MET A 99 -28.51 -3.88 5.72
N ASN A 100 -28.05 -4.43 4.59
CA ASN A 100 -28.60 -4.22 3.25
C ASN A 100 -28.69 -2.75 2.84
N ILE A 101 -27.75 -1.92 3.31
CA ILE A 101 -27.71 -0.50 2.95
C ILE A 101 -27.18 -0.37 1.51
N SER A 102 -27.84 0.44 0.69
CA SER A 102 -27.53 0.59 -0.73
C SER A 102 -26.87 1.95 -1.04
N PRO A 103 -25.85 2.00 -1.92
CA PRO A 103 -25.23 0.86 -2.60
C PRO A 103 -24.35 0.04 -1.63
N PRO A 104 -24.19 -1.28 -1.87
CA PRO A 104 -23.29 -2.09 -1.06
C PRO A 104 -21.84 -1.62 -1.23
N MET A 105 -21.07 -1.68 -0.15
CA MET A 105 -19.62 -1.46 -0.21
C MET A 105 -18.93 -2.66 -0.83
N LEU A 106 -17.80 -2.41 -1.52
CA LEU A 106 -16.97 -3.49 -2.06
C LEU A 106 -16.31 -4.26 -0.92
N GLU A 107 -16.88 -5.40 -0.56
CA GLU A 107 -16.36 -6.35 0.41
C GLU A 107 -16.55 -7.74 -0.18
N ARG A 108 -15.44 -8.44 -0.44
CA ARG A 108 -15.39 -9.76 -1.08
C ARG A 108 -14.19 -10.52 -0.53
N CYS A 109 -14.36 -11.82 -0.33
CA CYS A 109 -13.28 -12.73 0.03
C CYS A 109 -13.28 -13.96 -0.86
N VAL A 110 -12.10 -14.56 -1.01
CA VAL A 110 -11.93 -15.90 -1.58
C VAL A 110 -11.48 -16.80 -0.43
N TYR A 111 -12.25 -17.85 -0.15
CA TYR A 111 -11.96 -18.78 0.94
C TYR A 111 -11.84 -20.21 0.40
N TYR A 112 -10.82 -20.92 0.84
CA TYR A 112 -10.60 -22.35 0.59
C TYR A 112 -9.98 -23.00 1.82
N ASP A 113 -10.40 -24.24 2.11
CA ASP A 113 -9.72 -25.12 3.06
C ASP A 113 -9.04 -26.30 2.34
N GLY A 114 -8.32 -27.13 3.10
CA GLY A 114 -7.76 -28.38 2.58
C GLY A 114 -6.55 -28.25 1.63
N LEU A 115 -6.01 -27.03 1.48
CA LEU A 115 -4.84 -26.77 0.67
C LEU A 115 -3.55 -27.28 1.34
N THR A 116 -2.62 -27.75 0.51
CA THR A 116 -1.28 -28.13 0.99
C THR A 116 -0.44 -26.87 1.28
N PRO A 117 0.62 -26.97 2.09
CA PRO A 117 1.54 -25.85 2.30
C PRO A 117 2.10 -25.27 1.01
N ALA A 118 2.47 -26.12 0.05
CA ALA A 118 2.99 -25.70 -1.25
C ALA A 118 1.95 -24.89 -2.06
N ALA A 119 0.68 -25.28 -2.01
CA ALA A 119 -0.40 -24.53 -2.66
C ALA A 119 -0.64 -23.16 -1.99
N ILE A 120 -0.53 -23.09 -0.66
CA ILE A 120 -0.61 -21.80 0.05
C ILE A 120 0.55 -20.87 -0.35
N ASP A 121 1.77 -21.40 -0.48
CA ASP A 121 2.93 -20.61 -0.92
C ASP A 121 2.74 -20.07 -2.34
N GLU A 122 2.23 -20.88 -3.27
CA GLU A 122 1.91 -20.45 -4.64
C GLU A 122 0.84 -19.34 -4.66
N LEU A 123 -0.26 -19.53 -3.93
CA LEU A 123 -1.34 -18.53 -3.82
C LEU A 123 -0.87 -17.24 -3.16
N LYS A 124 0.04 -17.33 -2.19
CA LYS A 124 0.63 -16.16 -1.54
C LYS A 124 1.42 -15.32 -2.54
N VAL A 125 2.29 -15.94 -3.34
CA VAL A 125 3.06 -15.24 -4.37
C VAL A 125 2.13 -14.56 -5.37
N LEU A 126 1.10 -15.28 -5.84
CA LEU A 126 0.10 -14.73 -6.75
C LEU A 126 -0.64 -13.53 -6.16
N ALA A 127 -1.10 -13.64 -4.91
CA ALA A 127 -1.82 -12.59 -4.21
C ALA A 127 -0.95 -11.35 -3.95
N GLU A 128 0.32 -11.55 -3.61
CA GLU A 128 1.29 -10.46 -3.42
C GLU A 128 1.55 -9.71 -4.73
N GLU A 129 1.79 -10.42 -5.84
CA GLU A 129 2.05 -9.81 -7.14
C GLU A 129 0.85 -9.02 -7.67
N GLN A 130 -0.31 -9.68 -7.76
CA GLN A 130 -1.52 -9.06 -8.32
C GLN A 130 -2.08 -8.00 -7.38
N GLY A 131 -2.14 -8.29 -6.09
CA GLY A 131 -2.66 -7.38 -5.08
C GLY A 131 -1.84 -6.09 -4.98
N MET A 132 -0.51 -6.20 -4.98
CA MET A 132 0.36 -5.02 -4.95
C MET A 132 0.22 -4.15 -6.20
N SER A 133 0.01 -4.78 -7.37
CA SER A 133 -0.24 -4.05 -8.62
C SER A 133 -1.50 -3.17 -8.51
N VAL A 134 -2.61 -3.73 -8.02
CA VAL A 134 -3.88 -3.00 -7.86
C VAL A 134 -3.76 -1.90 -6.79
N LEU A 135 -3.14 -2.18 -5.65
CA LEU A 135 -2.91 -1.18 -4.59
C LEU A 135 -2.14 0.03 -5.12
N LYS A 136 -1.07 -0.20 -5.89
CA LYS A 136 -0.28 0.87 -6.51
C LYS A 136 -1.10 1.68 -7.51
N ALA A 137 -1.90 1.02 -8.34
CA ALA A 137 -2.75 1.69 -9.32
C ALA A 137 -3.79 2.61 -8.66
N VAL A 138 -4.50 2.11 -7.63
CA VAL A 138 -5.49 2.88 -6.87
C VAL A 138 -4.84 4.06 -6.17
N ASN A 139 -3.69 3.85 -5.50
CA ASN A 139 -2.96 4.92 -4.83
C ASN A 139 -2.48 6.00 -5.80
N ALA A 140 -1.89 5.60 -6.94
CA ALA A 140 -1.43 6.54 -7.96
C ALA A 140 -2.57 7.41 -8.48
N ARG A 141 -3.76 6.83 -8.73
CA ARG A 141 -4.93 7.58 -9.18
C ARG A 141 -5.50 8.48 -8.09
N ALA A 142 -5.50 8.06 -6.83
CA ALA A 142 -5.95 8.89 -5.72
C ALA A 142 -5.08 10.16 -5.58
N ILE A 143 -3.75 10.02 -5.72
CA ILE A 143 -2.83 11.17 -5.71
C ILE A 143 -3.10 12.13 -6.87
N GLU A 144 -3.36 11.61 -8.07
CA GLU A 144 -3.71 12.44 -9.23
C GLU A 144 -5.00 13.22 -9.01
N LEU A 145 -6.05 12.55 -8.51
CA LEU A 145 -7.32 13.18 -8.21
C LEU A 145 -7.20 14.28 -7.15
N LEU A 146 -6.36 14.07 -6.13
CA LEU A 146 -6.06 15.10 -5.14
C LEU A 146 -5.39 16.32 -5.79
N ALA A 147 -4.36 16.12 -6.61
CA ALA A 147 -3.67 17.21 -7.32
C ALA A 147 -4.58 17.95 -8.33
N GLU A 148 -5.45 17.23 -9.03
CA GLU A 148 -6.48 17.79 -9.92
C GLU A 148 -7.44 18.69 -9.12
N SER A 149 -7.86 18.26 -7.94
CA SER A 149 -8.80 19.00 -7.08
C SER A 149 -8.19 20.29 -6.50
N GLU A 150 -6.92 20.27 -6.09
CA GLU A 150 -6.19 21.44 -5.61
C GLU A 150 -5.99 22.50 -6.71
N SER A 151 -5.84 22.07 -7.96
CA SER A 151 -5.67 22.97 -9.10
C SER A 151 -6.98 23.66 -9.54
N GLN A 152 -8.14 23.12 -9.16
CA GLN A 152 -9.47 23.60 -9.54
C GLN A 152 -10.17 24.38 -8.39
N THR A 153 -9.39 24.89 -7.44
CA THR A 153 -9.89 25.44 -6.17
C THR A 153 -10.84 26.63 -6.37
N THR A 154 -12.12 26.39 -6.14
CA THR A 154 -13.14 27.39 -5.79
C THR A 154 -13.62 27.10 -4.37
N ALA A 155 -14.19 28.09 -3.66
CA ALA A 155 -14.71 27.88 -2.30
C ALA A 155 -15.75 26.74 -2.23
N SER A 156 -16.47 26.50 -3.33
CA SER A 156 -17.43 25.40 -3.48
C SER A 156 -16.80 24.02 -3.66
N THR A 157 -15.61 23.89 -4.27
CA THR A 157 -14.94 22.58 -4.44
C THR A 157 -14.33 22.09 -3.13
N MET A 158 -13.83 23.00 -2.29
CA MET A 158 -13.27 22.67 -0.96
C MET A 158 -14.34 22.22 0.04
N ALA A 159 -15.58 22.71 -0.09
CA ALA A 159 -16.67 22.38 0.83
C ALA A 159 -17.12 20.90 0.76
N ASN A 160 -16.77 20.17 -0.30
CA ASN A 160 -17.15 18.77 -0.52
C ASN A 160 -15.95 17.79 -0.50
N ALA A 161 -14.76 18.23 -0.07
CA ALA A 161 -13.56 17.41 0.02
C ALA A 161 -13.46 16.66 1.37
N ASP A 162 -14.54 16.01 1.80
CA ASP A 162 -14.67 15.36 3.11
C ASP A 162 -14.69 13.81 3.04
N ARG A 163 -14.37 13.27 1.86
CA ARG A 163 -14.45 11.83 1.58
C ARG A 163 -13.10 11.17 1.75
N ARG A 164 -13.07 10.15 2.61
CA ARG A 164 -11.92 9.23 2.78
C ARG A 164 -12.32 7.83 2.38
N PHE A 165 -11.39 7.08 1.83
CA PHE A 165 -11.58 5.67 1.48
C PHE A 165 -10.39 4.84 1.98
N THR A 166 -10.64 3.55 2.20
CA THR A 166 -9.61 2.57 2.52
C THR A 166 -9.73 1.43 1.52
N PHE A 167 -8.65 1.11 0.83
CA PHE A 167 -8.54 -0.07 -0.01
C PHE A 167 -7.37 -0.90 0.50
N ALA A 168 -7.66 -2.04 1.11
CA ALA A 168 -6.70 -2.88 1.80
C ALA A 168 -6.82 -4.33 1.31
N LEU A 169 -5.69 -5.05 1.33
CA LEU A 169 -5.60 -6.47 1.00
C LEU A 169 -4.87 -7.19 2.14
N TYR A 170 -5.33 -8.40 2.45
CA TYR A 170 -4.69 -9.28 3.41
C TYR A 170 -4.73 -10.71 2.87
N PHE A 171 -3.67 -11.47 3.10
CA PHE A 171 -3.61 -12.89 2.80
C PHE A 171 -3.46 -13.64 4.13
N TYR A 172 -4.60 -14.05 4.69
CA TYR A 172 -4.63 -14.83 5.92
C TYR A 172 -4.55 -16.32 5.57
N HIS A 173 -3.62 -17.03 6.20
CA HIS A 173 -3.55 -18.48 6.13
C HIS A 173 -3.23 -19.03 7.52
N SER A 174 -3.81 -20.17 7.86
CA SER A 174 -3.51 -20.86 9.10
C SER A 174 -3.62 -22.37 8.91
N LYS A 175 -3.01 -23.15 9.81
CA LYS A 175 -3.22 -24.59 9.84
C LYS A 175 -4.55 -24.87 10.53
N GLU A 176 -5.53 -25.37 9.79
CA GLU A 176 -6.79 -25.82 10.36
C GLU A 176 -6.79 -27.33 10.61
N SER A 177 -7.34 -27.75 11.74
CA SER A 177 -7.67 -29.14 12.02
C SER A 177 -9.00 -29.52 11.36
N LEU A 178 -9.27 -30.82 11.19
CA LEU A 178 -10.57 -31.29 10.68
C LEU A 178 -11.75 -30.87 11.57
N GLU A 179 -11.50 -30.62 12.86
CA GLU A 179 -12.51 -30.17 13.83
C GLU A 179 -12.83 -28.67 13.72
N THR A 180 -11.93 -27.88 13.12
CA THR A 180 -12.05 -26.42 12.99
C THR A 180 -12.42 -25.96 11.59
N ARG A 181 -12.51 -26.87 10.61
CA ARG A 181 -12.93 -26.53 9.25
C ARG A 181 -14.39 -26.09 9.25
N ASN A 182 -14.68 -25.01 8.53
CA ASN A 182 -16.04 -24.58 8.31
C ASN A 182 -16.67 -25.38 7.14
N PRO A 183 -17.63 -26.31 7.39
CA PRO A 183 -18.21 -27.14 6.35
C PRO A 183 -19.07 -26.36 5.34
N ALA A 184 -19.49 -25.13 5.66
CA ALA A 184 -20.30 -24.29 4.76
C ALA A 184 -19.48 -23.62 3.65
N SER A 185 -18.15 -23.60 3.77
CA SER A 185 -17.25 -22.87 2.88
C SER A 185 -17.22 -23.38 1.44
N HIS A 186 -17.48 -24.67 1.22
CA HIS A 186 -17.50 -25.27 -0.11
C HIS A 186 -18.78 -25.00 -0.91
N ALA A 187 -19.85 -24.53 -0.26
CA ALA A 187 -21.15 -24.31 -0.91
C ALA A 187 -21.28 -22.93 -1.59
N GLU A 188 -20.59 -21.90 -1.07
CA GLU A 188 -20.74 -20.52 -1.55
C GLU A 188 -19.95 -20.23 -2.83
N ASN A 189 -18.78 -20.87 -3.04
CA ASN A 189 -17.96 -20.66 -4.25
C ASN A 189 -18.57 -21.25 -5.52
N ALA A 190 -19.51 -22.20 -5.42
CA ALA A 190 -20.20 -22.78 -6.58
C ALA A 190 -21.34 -21.89 -7.14
N SER A 191 -21.64 -20.76 -6.48
CA SER A 191 -22.79 -19.90 -6.81
C SER A 191 -22.40 -18.57 -7.46
N GLN A 192 -21.12 -18.37 -7.81
CA GLN A 192 -20.61 -17.14 -8.44
C GLN A 192 -20.16 -17.31 -9.90
N ASP A 193 -20.43 -18.47 -10.53
CA ASP A 193 -20.29 -18.69 -11.99
C ASP A 193 -21.57 -18.35 -12.77
#